data_AF-A0A0N4U8S6-F1
#
_entry.id   AF-A0A0N4U8S6-F1
#
_cell.length_a   1.000
_cell.length_b   1.000
_cell.length_c   1.000
_cell.angle_alpha   90.00
_cell.angle_beta   90.00
_cell.angle_gamma   90.00
#
_symmetry.space_group_name_H-M   'P 1'
#
loop_
_entity.id
_entity.type
_entity.pdbx_description
1 polymer ?
#
loop_
_entity_poly.entity_id
_entity_poly.type
_entity_poly.pdbx_seq_one_letter_code
_entity_poly.pdbx_strand_id
1 'polypeptide(L)'
;MILRYVRLFILIMSDNIVAQKVLEMIRKERAMPYQGNYVEPRFFAWVRNGDKIPANAIRPFQRALHFGNETIDVVVALWIPDRDFAGVWGRAWQENNTLKAVFVHNNTVKTNLHPDLAKGFRILIYPGTKETNGFKFKWVQSGRADGGTVLFSGRVMNVPAIYVEDNRYEFLGNGDWFNKQMEFVVYGSQDFHTVGNFGRHRIFDNNVYVLTKQRCHCQCE
;
A
#
# COMPACT_ATOMS: atom_id res chain seq x y z
N MET A 1 -9.26 -37.07 9.65
CA MET A 1 -8.52 -37.81 10.70
C MET A 1 -7.15 -38.16 10.11
N ILE A 2 -6.13 -37.29 10.27
CA ILE A 2 -4.68 -37.51 9.96
C ILE A 2 -3.82 -36.26 10.32
N LEU A 3 -4.37 -35.06 10.50
CA LEU A 3 -3.58 -33.83 10.68
C LEU A 3 -3.42 -33.31 12.14
N ARG A 4 -3.47 -34.17 13.16
CA ARG A 4 -3.36 -33.77 14.58
C ARG A 4 -1.99 -34.00 15.24
N TYR A 5 -0.94 -34.34 14.48
CA TYR A 5 0.34 -34.85 15.01
C TYR A 5 1.59 -33.96 14.86
N VAL A 6 1.49 -32.67 14.55
CA VAL A 6 2.66 -31.75 14.53
C VAL A 6 2.85 -31.04 15.89
N ARG A 7 2.82 -31.83 16.96
CA ARG A 7 3.36 -31.50 18.28
C ARG A 7 4.22 -32.69 18.67
N LEU A 8 5.44 -32.42 19.12
CA LEU A 8 6.42 -33.37 19.68
C LEU A 8 7.41 -34.01 18.67
N PHE A 9 8.44 -33.26 18.30
CA PHE A 9 9.79 -33.80 18.03
C PHE A 9 10.82 -32.73 18.44
N ILE A 10 10.93 -32.50 19.76
CA ILE A 10 12.12 -31.92 20.37
C ILE A 10 12.80 -33.09 21.07
N LEU A 11 13.55 -33.87 20.29
CA LEU A 11 14.47 -34.87 20.79
C LEU A 11 15.87 -34.29 20.65
N ILE A 12 16.36 -33.84 21.80
CA ILE A 12 17.73 -33.93 22.31
C ILE A 12 18.67 -34.67 21.35
N MET A 13 19.81 -34.04 20.99
CA MET A 13 21.16 -34.60 20.87
C MET A 13 22.00 -33.73 19.91
N SER A 14 23.12 -33.20 20.45
CA SER A 14 24.31 -32.62 19.78
C SER A 14 24.14 -31.46 18.77
N ASP A 15 24.99 -30.44 18.92
CA ASP A 15 25.31 -29.36 17.98
C ASP A 15 24.46 -28.09 18.04
N ASN A 16 24.89 -27.19 18.94
CA ASN A 16 24.53 -25.78 18.98
C ASN A 16 24.60 -25.09 17.59
N ILE A 17 25.47 -25.60 16.71
CA ILE A 17 25.65 -25.12 15.34
C ILE A 17 24.49 -25.52 14.42
N VAL A 18 24.00 -26.77 14.52
CA VAL A 18 22.92 -27.26 13.66
C VAL A 18 21.60 -26.60 14.06
N ALA A 19 21.34 -26.47 15.37
CA ALA A 19 20.18 -25.74 15.87
C ALA A 19 20.17 -24.27 15.42
N GLN A 20 21.32 -23.58 15.46
CA GLN A 20 21.45 -22.21 14.95
C GLN A 20 21.22 -22.12 13.44
N LYS A 21 21.80 -23.02 12.64
CA LYS A 21 21.59 -23.04 11.18
C LYS A 21 20.12 -23.29 10.81
N VAL A 22 19.44 -24.19 11.52
CA VAL A 22 18.00 -24.43 11.33
C VAL A 22 17.19 -23.21 11.73
N LEU A 23 17.53 -22.54 12.84
CA LEU A 23 16.90 -21.27 13.25
C LEU A 23 17.12 -20.14 12.23
N GLU A 24 18.33 -20.02 11.67
CA GLU A 24 18.63 -19.05 10.61
C GLU A 24 17.88 -19.38 9.33
N MET A 25 17.80 -20.66 8.94
CA MET A 25 17.04 -21.11 7.79
C MET A 25 15.55 -20.82 7.98
N ILE A 26 14.97 -21.14 9.13
CA ILE A 26 13.58 -20.80 9.48
C ILE A 26 13.38 -19.28 9.48
N ARG A 27 14.32 -18.48 10.00
CA ARG A 27 14.25 -17.01 9.93
C ARG A 27 14.32 -16.50 8.49
N LYS A 28 15.16 -17.09 7.65
CA LYS A 28 15.36 -16.70 6.24
C LYS A 28 14.17 -17.11 5.37
N GLU A 29 13.63 -18.31 5.57
CA GLU A 29 12.40 -18.78 4.91
C GLU A 29 11.17 -18.00 5.39
N ARG A 30 11.02 -17.76 6.71
CA ARG A 30 9.96 -16.90 7.22
C ARG A 30 10.13 -15.45 6.78
N ALA A 31 11.34 -14.97 6.50
CA ALA A 31 11.55 -13.62 5.99
C ALA A 31 11.29 -13.50 4.48
N MET A 32 11.38 -14.58 3.69
CA MET A 32 11.24 -14.51 2.23
C MET A 32 9.89 -13.92 1.76
N PRO A 33 8.73 -14.27 2.35
CA PRO A 33 7.46 -13.60 2.02
C PRO A 33 7.40 -12.13 2.48
N TYR A 34 8.14 -11.78 3.54
CA TYR A 34 8.10 -10.43 4.13
C TYR A 34 9.09 -9.45 3.48
N GLN A 35 10.16 -9.94 2.84
CA GLN A 35 11.13 -9.08 2.14
C GLN A 35 10.63 -8.58 0.77
N GLY A 36 9.64 -9.24 0.17
CA GLY A 36 9.04 -8.82 -1.10
C GLY A 36 8.35 -7.47 -0.97
N ASN A 37 7.64 -7.26 0.14
CA ASN A 37 6.73 -6.13 0.36
C ASN A 37 7.38 -4.93 1.05
N TYR A 38 8.51 -5.14 1.74
CA TYR A 38 9.17 -4.06 2.46
C TYR A 38 9.71 -2.98 1.51
N VAL A 39 9.36 -1.72 1.78
CA VAL A 39 9.87 -0.54 1.07
C VAL A 39 10.66 0.30 2.05
N GLU A 40 11.91 0.59 1.72
CA GLU A 40 12.81 1.37 2.57
C GLU A 40 12.34 2.82 2.75
N PRO A 41 12.68 3.46 3.89
CA PRO A 41 12.28 4.85 4.16
C PRO A 41 12.66 5.86 3.07
N ARG A 42 13.74 5.63 2.30
CA ARG A 42 14.16 6.52 1.19
C ARG A 42 13.14 6.66 0.06
N PHE A 43 12.17 5.73 -0.03
CA PHE A 43 11.08 5.81 -1.01
C PHE A 43 9.89 6.63 -0.49
N PHE A 44 10.03 7.29 0.66
CA PHE A 44 8.99 8.13 1.24
C PHE A 44 9.52 9.53 1.53
N ALA A 45 9.06 10.52 0.76
CA ALA A 45 9.39 11.92 0.98
C ALA A 45 8.44 12.54 2.03
N TRP A 46 8.99 13.16 3.06
CA TRP A 46 8.19 13.91 4.04
C TRP A 46 7.72 15.23 3.42
N VAL A 47 6.44 15.58 3.63
CA VAL A 47 5.84 16.84 3.15
C VAL A 47 4.90 17.44 4.19
N ARG A 48 4.75 18.76 4.13
CA ARG A 48 3.88 19.60 4.97
C ARG A 48 3.08 20.58 4.11
N ASN A 49 2.13 21.27 4.73
CA ASN A 49 1.39 22.34 4.07
C ASN A 49 2.34 23.42 3.54
N GLY A 50 2.20 23.75 2.25
CA GLY A 50 3.06 24.70 1.54
C GLY A 50 4.19 24.05 0.72
N ASP A 51 4.50 22.78 0.96
CA ASP A 51 5.48 22.05 0.15
C ASP A 51 4.94 21.78 -1.26
N LYS A 52 5.85 21.44 -2.18
CA LYS A 52 5.49 20.97 -3.53
C LYS A 52 5.53 19.45 -3.58
N ILE A 53 4.73 18.85 -4.47
CA ILE A 53 4.84 17.42 -4.77
C ILE A 53 6.23 17.12 -5.37
N PRO A 54 6.98 16.14 -4.83
CA PRO A 54 8.25 15.71 -5.41
C PRO A 54 8.08 15.25 -6.86
N ALA A 55 9.03 15.61 -7.74
CA ALA A 55 8.94 15.30 -9.17
C ALA A 55 8.84 13.79 -9.48
N ASN A 56 9.44 12.96 -8.62
CA ASN A 56 9.46 11.50 -8.72
C ASN A 56 8.36 10.81 -7.89
N ALA A 57 7.30 11.53 -7.52
CA ALA A 57 6.15 10.96 -6.82
C ALA A 57 5.42 9.92 -7.69
N ILE A 58 5.00 8.82 -7.04
CA ILE A 58 4.28 7.74 -7.70
C ILE A 58 2.83 8.15 -7.97
N ARG A 59 2.47 8.14 -9.25
CA ARG A 59 1.09 8.30 -9.74
C ARG A 59 0.42 6.94 -9.94
N PRO A 60 -0.88 6.81 -9.62
CA PRO A 60 -1.73 5.72 -10.08
C PRO A 60 -1.53 5.41 -11.57
N PHE A 61 -1.28 4.14 -11.90
CA PHE A 61 -1.07 3.71 -13.30
C PHE A 61 -0.08 4.55 -14.14
N GLN A 62 0.79 5.34 -13.49
CA GLN A 62 1.67 6.33 -14.14
C GLN A 62 0.93 7.41 -14.95
N ARG A 63 -0.34 7.70 -14.64
CA ARG A 63 -1.16 8.74 -15.30
C ARG A 63 -2.12 9.42 -14.33
N ALA A 64 -2.80 10.47 -14.79
CA ALA A 64 -3.96 11.01 -14.09
C ALA A 64 -5.10 9.98 -14.07
N LEU A 65 -5.89 10.00 -13.00
CA LEU A 65 -7.04 9.13 -12.81
C LEU A 65 -8.28 9.69 -13.50
N HIS A 66 -9.13 8.83 -14.04
CA HIS A 66 -10.38 9.23 -14.68
C HIS A 66 -11.47 9.55 -13.66
N PHE A 67 -12.24 10.60 -13.95
CA PHE A 67 -13.45 10.94 -13.21
C PHE A 67 -14.51 11.46 -14.20
N GLY A 68 -15.21 10.52 -14.84
CA GLY A 68 -16.14 10.85 -15.92
C GLY A 68 -15.40 11.36 -17.15
N ASN A 69 -15.65 12.62 -17.52
CA ASN A 69 -14.98 13.29 -18.65
C ASN A 69 -13.71 14.06 -18.24
N GLU A 70 -13.42 14.09 -16.94
CA GLU A 70 -12.26 14.79 -16.39
C GLU A 70 -11.15 13.81 -16.01
N THR A 71 -9.96 14.35 -15.77
CA THR A 71 -8.85 13.60 -15.19
C THR A 71 -8.29 14.34 -13.98
N ILE A 72 -7.94 13.60 -12.94
CA ILE A 72 -7.42 14.13 -11.68
C ILE A 72 -5.98 13.65 -11.51
N ASP A 73 -5.02 14.58 -11.45
CA ASP A 73 -3.61 14.26 -11.17
C ASP A 73 -3.41 14.14 -9.65
N VAL A 74 -3.14 12.91 -9.19
CA VAL A 74 -2.94 12.60 -7.77
C VAL A 74 -1.73 11.69 -7.59
N VAL A 75 -1.12 11.76 -6.41
CA VAL A 75 0.01 10.90 -6.03
C VAL A 75 -0.30 10.09 -4.78
N VAL A 76 0.38 8.96 -4.62
CA VAL A 76 0.20 8.04 -3.48
C VAL A 76 0.77 8.67 -2.21
N ALA A 77 -0.09 8.86 -1.21
CA ALA A 77 0.28 9.43 0.08
C ALA A 77 0.11 8.41 1.21
N LEU A 78 0.95 8.54 2.24
CA LEU A 78 0.93 7.73 3.45
C LEU A 78 1.00 8.65 4.67
N TRP A 79 0.03 8.53 5.55
CA TRP A 79 0.03 9.14 6.87
C TRP A 79 0.10 8.06 7.95
N ILE A 80 0.72 8.38 9.08
CA ILE A 80 0.80 7.49 10.24
C ILE A 80 0.27 8.31 11.43
N PRO A 81 -0.94 8.02 11.92
CA PRO A 81 -1.52 8.69 13.08
C PRO A 81 -0.67 8.42 14.32
N ASP A 82 -0.48 9.44 15.15
CA ASP A 82 0.28 9.33 16.40
C ASP A 82 -0.35 8.37 17.42
N ARG A 83 -1.67 8.13 17.33
CA ARG A 83 -2.43 7.40 18.35
C ARG A 83 -2.33 5.87 18.20
N ASP A 84 -2.44 5.36 16.98
CA ASP A 84 -2.50 3.92 16.70
C ASP A 84 -1.32 3.41 15.87
N PHE A 85 -0.51 4.30 15.29
CA PHE A 85 0.61 3.98 14.40
C PHE A 85 0.20 3.09 13.21
N ALA A 86 -1.08 3.09 12.85
CA ALA A 86 -1.56 2.36 11.68
C ALA A 86 -1.24 3.17 10.42
N GLY A 87 -0.56 2.58 9.44
CA GLY A 87 -0.35 3.30 8.18
C GLY A 87 -1.68 3.51 7.46
N VAL A 88 -1.99 4.76 7.14
CA VAL A 88 -3.21 5.16 6.43
C VAL A 88 -2.80 5.68 5.06
N TRP A 89 -3.20 4.96 4.02
CA TRP A 89 -2.96 5.38 2.65
C TRP A 89 -4.00 6.40 2.21
N GLY A 90 -3.63 7.23 1.27
CA GLY A 90 -4.50 8.26 0.72
C GLY A 90 -3.89 8.85 -0.53
N ARG A 91 -4.31 10.07 -0.82
CA ARG A 91 -3.85 10.78 -2.01
C ARG A 91 -3.48 12.22 -1.68
N ALA A 92 -2.51 12.73 -2.43
CA ALA A 92 -2.14 14.13 -2.42
C ALA A 92 -2.15 14.69 -3.86
N TRP A 93 -2.40 15.99 -3.99
CA TRP A 93 -2.41 16.70 -5.28
C TRP A 93 -1.99 18.15 -5.09
N GLN A 94 -1.66 18.82 -6.20
CA GLN A 94 -1.38 20.25 -6.21
C GLN A 94 -2.61 20.98 -6.75
N GLU A 95 -3.10 21.97 -6.03
CA GLU A 95 -4.19 22.84 -6.46
C GLU A 95 -3.81 24.29 -6.16
N ASN A 96 -3.77 25.15 -7.18
CA ASN A 96 -3.39 26.56 -7.04
C ASN A 96 -2.08 26.76 -6.26
N ASN A 97 -1.02 26.02 -6.63
CA ASN A 97 0.28 25.98 -5.95
C ASN A 97 0.22 25.60 -4.46
N THR A 98 -0.89 25.02 -4.00
CA THR A 98 -1.06 24.53 -2.62
C THR A 98 -1.13 23.01 -2.62
N LEU A 99 -0.33 22.38 -1.75
CA LEU A 99 -0.43 20.95 -1.50
C LEU A 99 -1.77 20.67 -0.82
N LYS A 100 -2.51 19.70 -1.35
CA LYS A 100 -3.71 19.14 -0.76
C LYS A 100 -3.50 17.65 -0.52
N ALA A 101 -4.15 17.12 0.51
CA ALA A 101 -4.21 15.69 0.72
C ALA A 101 -5.51 15.28 1.40
N VAL A 102 -5.88 14.02 1.23
CA VAL A 102 -7.04 13.42 1.89
C VAL A 102 -6.75 11.98 2.30
N PHE A 103 -7.16 11.64 3.51
CA PHE A 103 -7.07 10.32 4.13
C PHE A 103 -8.41 9.99 4.80
N VAL A 104 -8.73 8.70 4.89
CA VAL A 104 -9.88 8.22 5.67
C VAL A 104 -9.33 7.45 6.87
N HIS A 105 -9.70 7.86 8.07
CA HIS A 105 -9.25 7.20 9.30
C HIS A 105 -10.26 7.39 10.42
N ASN A 106 -10.59 6.30 11.12
CA ASN A 106 -11.63 6.27 12.15
C ASN A 106 -12.95 6.88 11.66
N ASN A 107 -13.43 6.43 10.50
CA ASN A 107 -14.66 6.91 9.85
C ASN A 107 -14.72 8.42 9.64
N THR A 108 -13.56 9.09 9.56
CA THR A 108 -13.46 10.53 9.39
C THR A 108 -12.57 10.84 8.20
N VAL A 109 -13.03 11.74 7.32
CA VAL A 109 -12.21 12.31 6.26
C VAL A 109 -11.27 13.34 6.86
N LYS A 110 -9.96 13.12 6.70
CA LYS A 110 -8.90 14.00 7.20
C LYS A 110 -8.18 14.62 6.01
N THR A 111 -8.35 15.93 5.85
CA THR A 111 -7.58 16.71 4.87
C THR A 111 -6.27 17.20 5.50
N ASN A 112 -5.33 17.71 4.70
CA ASN A 112 -4.09 18.28 5.20
C ASN A 112 -4.26 19.52 6.12
N LEU A 113 -5.50 20.03 6.28
CA LEU A 113 -5.85 21.07 7.26
C LEU A 113 -6.28 20.50 8.62
N HIS A 114 -6.54 19.19 8.71
CA HIS A 114 -6.94 18.54 9.96
C HIS A 114 -5.78 18.56 10.97
N PRO A 115 -6.02 18.85 12.27
CA PRO A 115 -4.96 18.93 13.29
C PRO A 115 -4.04 17.70 13.36
N ASP A 116 -4.61 16.50 13.21
CA ASP A 116 -3.84 15.23 13.17
C ASP A 116 -2.77 15.16 12.06
N LEU A 117 -2.89 15.98 11.01
CA LEU A 117 -1.95 16.06 9.89
C LEU A 117 -0.97 17.25 10.02
N ALA A 118 -1.01 18.02 11.12
CA ALA A 118 -0.16 19.20 11.31
C ALA A 118 1.35 18.91 11.25
N LYS A 119 1.78 17.69 11.63
CA LYS A 119 3.19 17.26 11.51
C LYS A 119 3.62 17.03 10.06
N GLY A 120 2.67 16.85 9.15
CA GLY A 120 2.88 16.42 7.78
C GLY A 120 2.57 14.95 7.56
N PHE A 121 2.82 14.50 6.34
CA PHE A 121 2.64 13.12 5.88
C PHE A 121 3.75 12.77 4.90
N ARG A 122 3.70 11.57 4.32
CA ARG A 122 4.69 11.09 3.35
C ARG A 122 4.06 10.93 1.98
N ILE A 123 4.80 11.26 0.93
CA ILE A 123 4.48 10.90 -0.45
C ILE A 123 5.37 9.72 -0.85
N LEU A 124 4.79 8.69 -1.45
CA LEU A 124 5.55 7.58 -2.03
C LEU A 124 6.27 8.11 -3.28
N ILE A 125 7.59 8.02 -3.26
CA ILE A 125 8.46 8.43 -4.35
C ILE A 125 9.24 7.23 -4.88
N TYR A 126 9.78 7.38 -6.08
CA TYR A 126 10.62 6.37 -6.68
C TYR A 126 11.89 7.01 -7.27
N PRO A 127 12.91 7.25 -6.43
CA PRO A 127 14.18 7.81 -6.88
C PRO A 127 14.96 6.76 -7.70
N GLY A 128 15.56 7.18 -8.80
CA GLY A 128 16.36 6.31 -9.67
C GLY A 128 15.52 5.46 -10.64
N THR A 129 16.05 4.31 -11.05
CA THR A 129 15.43 3.41 -12.02
C THR A 129 15.19 2.02 -11.44
N LYS A 130 14.49 1.16 -12.19
CA LYS A 130 14.25 -0.24 -11.83
C LYS A 130 15.53 -1.05 -11.73
N GLU A 131 16.55 -0.68 -12.52
CA GLU A 131 17.89 -1.26 -12.48
C GLU A 131 18.64 -0.87 -11.20
N THR A 132 18.64 0.42 -10.83
CA THR A 132 19.34 0.87 -9.62
C THR A 132 18.66 0.42 -8.32
N ASN A 133 17.34 0.25 -8.35
CA ASN A 133 16.57 -0.17 -7.18
C ASN A 133 16.41 -1.69 -7.08
N GLY A 134 16.59 -2.44 -8.18
CA GLY A 134 16.38 -3.89 -8.25
C GLY A 134 14.91 -4.32 -8.17
N PHE A 135 13.97 -3.38 -8.25
CA PHE A 135 12.52 -3.62 -8.25
C PHE A 135 11.79 -2.46 -8.90
N LYS A 136 10.54 -2.66 -9.34
CA LYS A 136 9.61 -1.59 -9.75
C LYS A 136 8.29 -1.68 -9.00
N PHE A 137 7.58 -0.56 -8.89
CA PHE A 137 6.19 -0.57 -8.45
C PHE A 137 5.25 -0.87 -9.63
N LYS A 138 4.23 -1.69 -9.40
CA LYS A 138 3.19 -1.99 -10.41
C LYS A 138 1.82 -2.11 -9.76
N TRP A 139 0.83 -1.47 -10.35
CA TRP A 139 -0.58 -1.65 -9.97
C TRP A 139 -1.10 -2.96 -10.56
N VAL A 140 -1.67 -3.81 -9.72
CA VAL A 140 -2.19 -5.13 -10.10
C VAL A 140 -3.59 -5.28 -9.52
N GLN A 141 -4.52 -5.80 -10.33
CA GLN A 141 -5.87 -6.14 -9.88
C GLN A 141 -5.78 -7.09 -8.69
N SER A 142 -6.45 -6.77 -7.58
CA SER A 142 -6.30 -7.43 -6.28
C SER A 142 -6.46 -8.95 -6.36
N GLY A 143 -7.48 -9.43 -7.08
CA GLY A 143 -7.74 -10.87 -7.24
C GLY A 143 -6.66 -11.63 -8.01
N ARG A 144 -5.74 -10.91 -8.66
CA ARG A 144 -4.60 -11.46 -9.42
C ARG A 144 -3.25 -11.11 -8.80
N ALA A 145 -3.23 -10.36 -7.71
CA ALA A 145 -2.00 -9.94 -7.07
C ALA A 145 -1.40 -11.08 -6.24
N ASP A 146 -0.10 -11.32 -6.39
CA ASP A 146 0.65 -12.15 -5.44
C ASP A 146 0.78 -11.38 -4.12
N GLY A 147 0.17 -11.89 -3.05
CA GLY A 147 0.20 -11.30 -1.72
C GLY A 147 1.62 -11.08 -1.16
N GLY A 148 2.61 -11.86 -1.62
CA GLY A 148 4.02 -11.68 -1.27
C GLY A 148 4.69 -10.48 -1.96
N THR A 149 3.98 -9.80 -2.85
CA THR A 149 4.44 -8.60 -3.57
C THR A 149 3.62 -7.34 -3.27
N VAL A 150 2.48 -7.45 -2.59
CA VAL A 150 1.61 -6.31 -2.26
C VAL A 150 2.27 -5.39 -1.23
N LEU A 151 2.43 -4.12 -1.58
CA LEU A 151 2.90 -3.09 -0.67
C LEU A 151 1.85 -2.84 0.42
N PHE A 152 2.22 -3.03 1.67
CA PHE A 152 1.37 -2.72 2.82
C PHE A 152 2.10 -1.91 3.88
N SER A 153 1.34 -1.29 4.76
CA SER A 153 1.83 -0.51 5.89
C SER A 153 1.38 -1.10 7.23
N GLY A 154 2.31 -1.11 8.18
CA GLY A 154 2.05 -1.48 9.57
C GLY A 154 1.59 -2.94 9.77
N ARG A 155 1.05 -3.20 10.96
CA ARG A 155 0.56 -4.53 11.36
C ARG A 155 -0.82 -4.85 10.80
N VAL A 156 -1.62 -3.82 10.50
CA VAL A 156 -2.97 -3.95 9.95
C VAL A 156 -2.97 -4.32 8.46
N MET A 157 -1.80 -4.29 7.81
CA MET A 157 -1.64 -4.59 6.38
C MET A 157 -2.52 -3.72 5.49
N ASN A 158 -2.63 -2.44 5.81
CA ASN A 158 -3.30 -1.48 4.93
C ASN A 158 -2.47 -1.28 3.66
N VAL A 159 -3.13 -1.18 2.52
CA VAL A 159 -2.51 -1.10 1.19
C VAL A 159 -2.99 0.15 0.46
N PRO A 160 -2.15 0.80 -0.37
CA PRO A 160 -2.65 1.81 -1.29
C PRO A 160 -3.47 1.08 -2.36
N ALA A 161 -4.69 1.56 -2.59
CA ALA A 161 -5.66 0.88 -3.42
C ALA A 161 -6.34 1.86 -4.38
N ILE A 162 -6.69 1.40 -5.58
CA ILE A 162 -7.47 2.16 -6.57
C ILE A 162 -8.72 1.37 -6.90
N TYR A 163 -9.89 1.94 -6.64
CA TYR A 163 -11.15 1.40 -7.12
C TYR A 163 -11.45 1.93 -8.52
N VAL A 164 -11.76 1.04 -9.46
CA VAL A 164 -12.18 1.37 -10.83
C VAL A 164 -13.64 1.00 -11.02
N GLU A 165 -14.47 1.99 -11.32
CA GLU A 165 -15.91 1.83 -11.55
C GLU A 165 -16.24 2.12 -13.01
N ASP A 166 -16.88 1.15 -13.67
CA ASP A 166 -17.34 1.21 -15.07
C ASP A 166 -16.29 1.67 -16.10
N ASN A 167 -14.99 1.51 -15.79
CA ASN A 167 -13.86 2.05 -16.58
C ASN A 167 -13.93 3.58 -16.82
N ARG A 168 -14.70 4.32 -16.02
CA ARG A 168 -14.92 5.77 -16.15
C ARG A 168 -14.54 6.56 -14.90
N TYR A 169 -14.56 5.91 -13.74
CA TYR A 169 -14.27 6.54 -12.47
C TYR A 169 -13.19 5.76 -11.74
N GLU A 170 -12.19 6.47 -11.22
CA GLU A 170 -11.04 5.87 -10.56
C GLU A 170 -10.70 6.62 -9.28
N PHE A 171 -10.69 5.91 -8.16
CA PHE A 171 -10.53 6.52 -6.83
C PHE A 171 -9.37 5.89 -6.09
N LEU A 172 -8.33 6.68 -5.78
CA LEU A 172 -7.23 6.29 -4.90
C LEU A 172 -7.63 6.46 -3.42
N GLY A 173 -7.33 5.44 -2.61
CA GLY A 173 -7.69 5.39 -1.19
C GLY A 173 -6.93 4.34 -0.38
N ASN A 174 -7.51 3.93 0.74
CA ASN A 174 -6.93 3.01 1.72
C ASN A 174 -7.62 1.65 1.66
N GLY A 175 -6.88 0.60 1.33
CA GLY A 175 -7.38 -0.78 1.31
C GLY A 175 -7.02 -1.53 2.59
N ASP A 176 -7.96 -2.27 3.15
CA ASP A 176 -7.71 -3.35 4.11
C ASP A 176 -7.49 -4.65 3.33
N TRP A 177 -6.24 -5.11 3.25
CA TRP A 177 -5.87 -6.28 2.48
C TRP A 177 -6.47 -7.58 3.01
N PHE A 178 -6.68 -7.66 4.33
CA PHE A 178 -7.16 -8.87 4.98
C PHE A 178 -8.68 -9.00 4.82
N ASN A 179 -9.40 -7.92 5.12
CA ASN A 179 -10.86 -7.89 5.03
C ASN A 179 -11.38 -7.68 3.59
N LYS A 180 -10.49 -7.40 2.63
CA LYS A 180 -10.83 -7.15 1.22
C LYS A 180 -11.86 -6.03 1.09
N GLN A 181 -11.56 -4.91 1.74
CA GLN A 181 -12.35 -3.69 1.75
C GLN A 181 -11.45 -2.49 1.44
N MET A 182 -12.02 -1.43 0.89
CA MET A 182 -11.31 -0.20 0.60
C MET A 182 -12.20 1.00 0.87
N GLU A 183 -11.61 2.02 1.49
CA GLU A 183 -12.21 3.33 1.70
C GLU A 183 -11.60 4.36 0.75
N PHE A 184 -12.44 5.23 0.17
CA PHE A 184 -12.01 6.33 -0.67
C PHE A 184 -12.96 7.53 -0.56
N VAL A 185 -12.47 8.71 -0.91
CA VAL A 185 -13.29 9.93 -0.99
C VAL A 185 -13.56 10.24 -2.45
N VAL A 186 -14.80 10.56 -2.83
CA VAL A 186 -15.12 11.00 -4.20
C VAL A 186 -14.53 12.39 -4.44
N TYR A 187 -14.00 12.67 -5.64
CA TYR A 187 -13.44 14.00 -5.94
C TYR A 187 -14.51 15.09 -5.80
N GLY A 188 -14.19 16.16 -5.09
CA GLY A 188 -15.14 17.25 -4.78
C GLY A 188 -16.12 16.96 -3.65
N SER A 189 -16.14 15.75 -3.07
CA SER A 189 -16.99 15.39 -1.93
C SER A 189 -16.24 15.48 -0.60
N GLN A 190 -17.02 15.59 0.50
CA GLN A 190 -16.54 15.42 1.88
C GLN A 190 -16.87 14.03 2.45
N ASP A 191 -17.61 13.21 1.69
CA ASP A 191 -18.01 11.88 2.11
C ASP A 191 -17.03 10.82 1.60
N PHE A 192 -16.74 9.83 2.46
CA PHE A 192 -16.02 8.64 2.07
C PHE A 192 -16.99 7.51 1.75
N HIS A 193 -16.57 6.64 0.84
CA HIS A 193 -17.28 5.45 0.43
C HIS A 193 -16.43 4.23 0.73
N THR A 194 -17.11 3.10 0.98
CA THR A 194 -16.45 1.81 1.18
C THR A 194 -16.91 0.85 0.08
N VAL A 195 -15.95 0.15 -0.54
CA VAL A 195 -16.22 -0.99 -1.42
C VAL A 195 -15.53 -2.22 -0.85
N GLY A 196 -16.08 -3.40 -1.11
CA GLY A 196 -15.49 -4.62 -0.59
C GLY A 196 -16.11 -5.89 -1.16
N ASN A 197 -15.54 -7.01 -0.78
CA ASN A 197 -16.15 -8.30 -1.03
C ASN A 197 -17.35 -8.51 -0.09
N PHE A 198 -18.52 -8.85 -0.64
CA PHE A 198 -19.72 -9.15 0.14
C PHE A 198 -20.55 -10.24 -0.54
N GLY A 199 -20.79 -11.35 0.17
CA GLY A 199 -21.51 -12.50 -0.36
C GLY A 199 -20.87 -13.03 -1.66
N ARG A 200 -21.62 -12.97 -2.77
CA ARG A 200 -21.13 -13.38 -4.10
C ARG A 200 -20.41 -12.25 -4.85
N HIS A 201 -20.53 -11.01 -4.40
CA HIS A 201 -19.90 -9.85 -5.04
C HIS A 201 -18.44 -9.75 -4.60
N ARG A 202 -17.53 -9.81 -5.58
CA ARG A 202 -16.08 -9.75 -5.38
C ARG A 202 -15.51 -8.41 -5.84
N ILE A 203 -16.08 -7.29 -5.36
CA ILE A 203 -15.73 -5.95 -5.86
C ILE A 203 -14.26 -5.64 -5.61
N PHE A 204 -13.74 -5.96 -4.43
CA PHE A 204 -12.33 -5.71 -4.12
C PHE A 204 -11.42 -6.54 -5.04
N ASP A 205 -11.69 -7.82 -5.20
CA ASP A 205 -10.83 -8.67 -6.03
C ASP A 205 -10.90 -8.31 -7.52
N ASN A 206 -12.08 -7.90 -8.00
CA ASN A 206 -12.32 -7.68 -9.43
C ASN A 206 -12.07 -6.23 -9.88
N ASN A 207 -12.29 -5.24 -9.02
CA ASN A 207 -12.31 -3.83 -9.42
C ASN A 207 -11.32 -2.95 -8.64
N VAL A 208 -10.66 -3.50 -7.62
CA VAL A 208 -9.62 -2.79 -6.88
C VAL A 208 -8.25 -3.23 -7.36
N TYR A 209 -7.38 -2.26 -7.65
CA TYR A 209 -5.98 -2.46 -7.95
C TYR A 209 -5.14 -2.07 -6.74
N VAL A 210 -4.16 -2.91 -6.41
CA VAL A 210 -3.22 -2.68 -5.31
C VAL A 210 -1.82 -2.47 -5.85
N LEU A 211 -1.00 -1.70 -5.13
CA LEU A 211 0.39 -1.49 -5.52
C LEU A 211 1.25 -2.66 -5.10
N THR A 212 2.06 -3.17 -6.02
CA THR A 212 3.00 -4.27 -5.78
C THR A 212 4.44 -3.83 -6.00
N LYS A 213 5.37 -4.42 -5.24
CA LYS A 213 6.82 -4.32 -5.41
C LYS A 213 7.32 -5.56 -6.17
N GLN A 214 7.61 -5.39 -7.45
CA GLN A 214 8.05 -6.48 -8.32
C GLN A 214 9.56 -6.45 -8.47
N ARG A 215 10.26 -7.49 -8.02
CA ARG A 215 11.72 -7.61 -8.19
C ARG A 215 12.06 -7.71 -9.68
N CYS A 216 13.11 -6.99 -10.10
CA CYS A 216 13.69 -7.17 -11.43
C CYS A 216 14.69 -8.32 -11.36
N HIS A 217 14.41 -9.45 -12.01
CA HIS A 217 15.40 -10.50 -12.24
C HIS A 217 15.97 -10.30 -13.64
N CYS A 218 17.01 -9.45 -13.73
CA CYS A 218 17.86 -9.18 -14.90
C CYS A 218 17.20 -8.82 -16.25
N GLN A 219 15.87 -8.82 -16.38
CA GLN A 219 15.12 -8.33 -17.52
C GLN A 219 13.80 -7.76 -17.01
N CYS A 220 13.77 -6.46 -16.77
CA CYS A 220 12.51 -5.76 -16.55
C CYS A 220 12.10 -5.16 -17.88
N GLU A 221 11.11 -5.75 -18.55
CA GLU A 221 10.31 -5.03 -19.56
C GLU A 221 9.46 -3.97 -18.85
#